data_AF-A0A090S1Y1-F1
#
_entry.id   AF-A0A090S1Y1-F1
#
_cell.length_a   1.000
_cell.length_b   1.000
_cell.length_c   1.000
_cell.angle_alpha   90.00
_cell.angle_beta   90.00
_cell.angle_gamma   90.00
#
_symmetry.space_group_name_H-M   'P 1'
#
loop_
_entity.id
_entity.type
_entity.pdbx_description
1 polymer ?
#
loop_
_entity_poly.entity_id
_entity_poly.type
_entity_poly.pdbx_seq_one_letter_code
_entity_poly.pdbx_strand_id
1 'polypeptide(L)'
;MFDNDLKTRWSANGAGENVTYDYGSVNTFDAVRLAFHKGNARSTLFDIEVSVDGKTWTKALEGGESSGAVNGYERFSFDPVEARYVRYVGKGNSKSSWNSVTEFAALNCAINSCPTNHIITEEVIAAEKAAEAKKKATAKVDDKRKDLRKGNFGAVVALPCATSCKWDVPLQQPVLPDTPKAGNKPGENFDLTSWYISMPFDHDKNGKPDNVYEWDLANGYEHPELFYTADDGGLVFKTYIKGARTSKNTKFARTEMREMLRQGDKSVDTKGVNKNNWVFSSAPIEDQKAAGGVDGVLEATLKIDHTTTTGELNEVGRFIIGQIHDKDDEPIRLYYRKLPNQDKGTVYFAHENTIKGTDKYYNLVGDMTGVPKDGDGIALGEVFSYRIAVVGNEMTVTLMRDGKPDVIQVVDMTESGYDVGGKYMYFKAGVYNQNITGDPDDYVQATFYQLKKSHSKFAAK
;
A
#
# COMPACT_ATOMS: atom_id res chain seq x y z
N MET A 1 -19.52 9.41 2.41
CA MET A 1 -20.97 9.46 2.11
C MET A 1 -21.82 9.73 3.33
N PHE A 2 -21.40 9.36 4.53
CA PHE A 2 -22.09 9.71 5.79
C PHE A 2 -21.10 10.21 6.85
N ASP A 3 -19.94 10.69 6.39
CA ASP A 3 -18.81 11.18 7.19
C ASP A 3 -18.80 12.71 7.32
N ASN A 4 -19.78 13.41 6.71
CA ASN A 4 -19.91 14.87 6.70
C ASN A 4 -18.65 15.57 6.13
N ASP A 5 -17.98 14.96 5.16
CA ASP A 5 -16.82 15.53 4.47
C ASP A 5 -17.01 15.53 2.94
N LEU A 6 -17.24 16.73 2.39
CA LEU A 6 -17.37 16.94 0.94
C LEU A 6 -16.09 16.63 0.14
N LYS A 7 -14.97 16.33 0.80
CA LYS A 7 -13.72 15.92 0.14
C LYS A 7 -13.64 14.41 -0.13
N THR A 8 -14.34 13.58 0.65
CA THR A 8 -14.42 12.15 0.41
C THR A 8 -15.61 11.85 -0.51
N ARG A 9 -15.63 10.66 -1.12
CA ARG A 9 -16.73 10.24 -1.98
C ARG A 9 -16.80 8.73 -2.11
N TRP A 10 -17.99 8.23 -2.37
CA TRP A 10 -18.18 6.96 -3.05
C TRP A 10 -18.13 7.21 -4.56
N SER A 11 -17.48 6.31 -5.30
CA SER A 11 -17.42 6.36 -6.76
C SER A 11 -17.58 4.97 -7.34
N ALA A 12 -18.46 4.83 -8.33
CA ALA A 12 -18.68 3.60 -9.08
C ALA A 12 -18.95 3.93 -10.54
N ASN A 13 -18.41 3.16 -11.48
CA ASN A 13 -18.55 3.40 -12.92
C ASN A 13 -19.58 2.45 -13.53
N GLY A 14 -20.63 3.00 -14.15
CA GLY A 14 -21.69 2.21 -14.77
C GLY A 14 -23.08 2.66 -14.32
N ALA A 15 -24.07 2.53 -15.19
CA ALA A 15 -25.47 2.74 -14.81
C ALA A 15 -25.99 1.54 -14.03
N GLY A 16 -26.77 1.78 -12.96
CA GLY A 16 -27.29 0.75 -12.05
C GLY A 16 -26.39 0.47 -10.84
N GLU A 17 -25.15 0.96 -10.84
CA GLU A 17 -24.28 0.92 -9.67
C GLU A 17 -24.95 1.64 -8.50
N ASN A 18 -24.97 1.00 -7.33
CA ASN A 18 -25.79 1.44 -6.22
C ASN A 18 -25.09 1.32 -4.87
N VAL A 19 -25.62 2.05 -3.89
CA VAL A 19 -25.23 1.97 -2.49
C VAL A 19 -26.48 1.95 -1.63
N THR A 20 -26.53 1.04 -0.67
CA THR A 20 -27.67 0.84 0.23
C THR A 20 -27.31 1.28 1.65
N TYR A 21 -28.19 2.07 2.26
CA TYR A 21 -28.12 2.55 3.63
C TYR A 21 -29.12 1.78 4.48
N ASP A 22 -28.65 1.13 5.54
CA ASP A 22 -29.49 0.50 6.57
C ASP A 22 -29.63 1.45 7.78
N TYR A 23 -30.83 1.94 8.05
CA TYR A 23 -31.14 2.80 9.20
C TYR A 23 -31.42 2.01 10.49
N GLY A 24 -31.21 0.68 10.46
CA GLY A 24 -31.34 -0.24 11.61
C GLY A 24 -32.78 -0.60 11.97
N SER A 25 -33.74 0.27 11.69
CA SER A 25 -35.17 0.09 11.94
C SER A 25 -36.01 0.80 10.87
N VAL A 26 -37.31 0.47 10.80
CA VAL A 26 -38.24 1.14 9.88
C VAL A 26 -38.51 2.55 10.38
N ASN A 27 -38.33 3.53 9.50
CA ASN A 27 -38.59 4.95 9.71
C ASN A 27 -39.41 5.50 8.53
N THR A 28 -40.12 6.60 8.74
CA THR A 28 -40.73 7.36 7.64
C THR A 28 -39.70 8.30 7.03
N PHE A 29 -39.61 8.36 5.70
CA PHE A 29 -38.78 9.31 4.95
C PHE A 29 -39.59 9.99 3.85
N ASP A 30 -39.33 11.25 3.58
CA ASP A 30 -39.99 12.06 2.55
C ASP A 30 -38.99 12.84 1.66
N ALA A 31 -37.69 12.67 1.91
CA ALA A 31 -36.65 13.28 1.11
C ALA A 31 -35.31 12.55 1.22
N VAL A 32 -34.41 12.86 0.30
CA VAL A 32 -32.96 12.63 0.45
C VAL A 32 -32.21 13.94 0.32
N ARG A 33 -31.10 14.06 1.05
CA ARG A 33 -30.10 15.11 0.91
C ARG A 33 -28.82 14.50 0.36
N LEU A 34 -28.33 15.03 -0.75
CA LEU A 34 -27.18 14.53 -1.50
C LEU A 34 -26.17 15.65 -1.72
N ALA A 35 -24.88 15.34 -1.77
CA ALA A 35 -23.88 16.23 -2.38
C ALA A 35 -23.04 15.44 -3.38
N PHE A 36 -22.65 16.09 -4.48
CA PHE A 36 -22.08 15.41 -5.64
C PHE A 36 -20.64 15.85 -5.91
N HIS A 37 -19.78 14.90 -6.28
CA HIS A 37 -18.40 15.23 -6.63
C HIS A 37 -18.34 15.95 -7.98
N LYS A 38 -17.83 17.19 -7.95
CA LYS A 38 -17.89 18.15 -9.06
C LYS A 38 -19.34 18.50 -9.43
N GLY A 39 -20.22 18.55 -8.44
CA GLY A 39 -21.62 18.91 -8.61
C GLY A 39 -21.81 20.28 -9.25
N ASN A 40 -20.84 21.20 -9.15
CA ASN A 40 -20.89 22.51 -9.81
C ASN A 40 -20.40 22.53 -11.28
N ALA A 41 -20.06 21.37 -11.85
CA ALA A 41 -19.55 21.26 -13.21
C ALA A 41 -20.28 20.24 -14.07
N ARG A 42 -21.14 19.40 -13.48
CA ARG A 42 -21.90 18.34 -14.14
C ARG A 42 -23.10 17.93 -13.30
N SER A 43 -24.22 17.67 -13.96
CA SER A 43 -25.41 17.04 -13.36
C SER A 43 -25.23 15.53 -13.26
N THR A 44 -25.75 14.93 -12.19
CA THR A 44 -25.73 13.49 -11.91
C THR A 44 -27.15 12.94 -11.98
N LEU A 45 -27.34 11.82 -12.68
CA LEU A 45 -28.64 11.15 -12.82
C LEU A 45 -28.73 9.96 -11.86
N PHE A 46 -29.88 9.78 -11.21
CA PHE A 46 -30.07 8.72 -10.23
C PHE A 46 -31.56 8.39 -9.96
N ASP A 47 -31.79 7.25 -9.33
CA ASP A 47 -33.05 6.90 -8.67
C ASP A 47 -32.82 6.71 -7.16
N ILE A 48 -33.87 6.82 -6.37
CA ILE A 48 -33.91 6.42 -4.95
C ILE A 48 -34.89 5.27 -4.81
N GLU A 49 -34.39 4.13 -4.37
CA GLU A 49 -35.20 2.98 -4.01
C GLU A 49 -35.26 2.83 -2.49
N VAL A 50 -36.38 2.32 -1.98
CA VAL A 50 -36.58 2.06 -0.55
C VAL A 50 -37.09 0.65 -0.31
N SER A 51 -36.79 0.12 0.87
CA SER A 51 -37.21 -1.22 1.28
C SER A 51 -37.37 -1.31 2.81
N VAL A 52 -38.31 -2.13 3.26
CA VAL A 52 -38.47 -2.50 4.67
C VAL A 52 -37.64 -3.76 5.00
N ASP A 53 -37.54 -4.70 4.07
CA ASP A 53 -36.95 -6.03 4.29
C ASP A 53 -35.57 -6.23 3.63
N GLY A 54 -35.11 -5.24 2.85
CA GLY A 54 -33.86 -5.26 2.10
C GLY A 54 -33.92 -6.13 0.83
N LYS A 55 -35.05 -6.75 0.52
CA LYS A 55 -35.24 -7.68 -0.60
C LYS A 55 -36.16 -7.12 -1.67
N THR A 56 -37.31 -6.59 -1.27
CA THR A 56 -38.27 -5.96 -2.17
C THR A 56 -38.05 -4.46 -2.17
N TRP A 57 -37.79 -3.90 -3.35
CA TRP A 57 -37.43 -2.50 -3.54
C TRP A 57 -38.53 -1.77 -4.30
N THR A 58 -38.85 -0.56 -3.83
CA THR A 58 -39.81 0.35 -4.48
C THR A 58 -39.12 1.67 -4.78
N LYS A 59 -39.43 2.30 -5.92
CA LYS A 59 -38.86 3.61 -6.26
C LYS A 59 -39.60 4.70 -5.48
N ALA A 60 -38.89 5.35 -4.57
CA ALA A 60 -39.38 6.57 -3.90
C ALA A 60 -39.15 7.80 -4.79
N LEU A 61 -38.06 7.80 -5.58
CA LEU A 61 -37.78 8.82 -6.60
C LEU A 61 -37.23 8.16 -7.85
N GLU A 62 -37.79 8.51 -9.01
CA GLU A 62 -37.30 8.08 -10.31
C GLU A 62 -36.88 9.28 -11.15
N GLY A 63 -35.72 9.18 -11.81
CA GLY A 63 -35.22 10.22 -12.71
C GLY A 63 -34.75 11.48 -11.98
N GLY A 64 -34.22 11.33 -10.76
CA GLY A 64 -33.56 12.43 -10.06
C GLY A 64 -32.37 12.93 -10.86
N GLU A 65 -32.24 14.25 -11.01
CA GLU A 65 -31.10 14.91 -11.65
C GLU A 65 -30.57 16.02 -10.74
N SER A 66 -29.28 15.99 -10.43
CA SER A 66 -28.63 17.05 -9.65
C SER A 66 -28.47 18.34 -10.45
N SER A 67 -28.41 19.48 -9.77
CA SER A 67 -28.41 20.81 -10.40
C SER A 67 -27.29 21.04 -11.43
N GLY A 68 -26.13 20.42 -11.21
CA GLY A 68 -24.93 20.71 -11.98
C GLY A 68 -24.29 22.07 -11.65
N ALA A 69 -24.74 22.73 -10.57
CA ALA A 69 -24.37 24.11 -10.24
C ALA A 69 -23.68 24.32 -8.88
N VAL A 70 -23.78 23.37 -7.95
CA VAL A 70 -23.25 23.46 -6.57
C VAL A 70 -22.50 22.20 -6.14
N ASN A 71 -21.56 22.32 -5.20
CA ASN A 71 -20.86 21.17 -4.61
C ASN A 71 -21.39 20.80 -3.22
N GLY A 72 -22.17 21.68 -2.58
CA GLY A 72 -22.83 21.39 -1.32
C GLY A 72 -24.09 20.54 -1.48
N TYR A 73 -24.95 20.59 -0.45
CA TYR A 73 -26.11 19.73 -0.33
C TYR A 73 -27.29 20.18 -1.20
N GLU A 74 -27.85 19.23 -1.95
CA GLU A 74 -29.12 19.33 -2.67
C GLU A 74 -30.16 18.41 -2.01
N ARG A 75 -31.41 18.86 -1.88
CA ARG A 75 -32.52 18.05 -1.35
C ARG A 75 -33.49 17.68 -2.47
N PHE A 76 -33.85 16.40 -2.51
CA PHE A 76 -34.85 15.83 -3.41
C PHE A 76 -35.97 15.24 -2.57
N SER A 77 -37.20 15.70 -2.76
CA SER A 77 -38.35 15.30 -1.95
C SER A 77 -39.25 14.36 -2.74
N PHE A 78 -39.99 13.51 -2.03
CA PHE A 78 -40.96 12.56 -2.55
C PHE A 78 -42.08 12.34 -1.51
N ASP A 79 -43.14 11.63 -1.87
CA ASP A 79 -44.23 11.33 -0.94
C ASP A 79 -43.72 10.50 0.25
N PRO A 80 -44.18 10.74 1.50
CA PRO A 80 -43.69 10.01 2.66
C PRO A 80 -43.83 8.49 2.52
N VAL A 81 -42.74 7.76 2.76
CA VAL A 81 -42.66 6.30 2.67
C VAL A 81 -42.07 5.69 3.95
N GLU A 82 -42.53 4.51 4.36
CA GLU A 82 -41.87 3.74 5.41
C GLU A 82 -40.74 2.87 4.83
N ALA A 83 -39.54 2.96 5.41
CA ALA A 83 -38.40 2.18 4.98
C ALA A 83 -37.40 1.96 6.12
N ARG A 84 -36.70 0.83 6.10
CA ARG A 84 -35.48 0.62 6.87
C ARG A 84 -34.24 0.85 6.00
N TYR A 85 -34.34 0.48 4.74
CA TYR A 85 -33.27 0.57 3.77
C TYR A 85 -33.58 1.61 2.72
N VAL A 86 -32.61 2.47 2.42
CA VAL A 86 -32.69 3.45 1.33
C VAL A 86 -31.50 3.22 0.42
N ARG A 87 -31.72 3.15 -0.89
CA ARG A 87 -30.70 2.86 -1.89
C ARG A 87 -30.63 3.98 -2.91
N TYR A 88 -29.42 4.50 -3.09
CA TYR A 88 -29.10 5.36 -4.22
C TYR A 88 -28.72 4.47 -5.41
N VAL A 89 -29.36 4.67 -6.56
CA VAL A 89 -29.04 3.96 -7.81
C VAL A 89 -28.55 4.97 -8.84
N GLY A 90 -27.26 4.91 -9.17
CA GLY A 90 -26.63 5.87 -10.07
C GLY A 90 -26.84 5.54 -11.55
N LYS A 91 -27.00 6.58 -12.38
CA LYS A 91 -27.18 6.48 -13.84
C LYS A 91 -26.09 7.25 -14.61
N GLY A 92 -24.97 7.53 -13.96
CA GLY A 92 -23.89 8.36 -14.50
C GLY A 92 -24.14 9.86 -14.32
N ASN A 93 -23.47 10.66 -15.13
CA ASN A 93 -23.54 12.11 -15.11
C ASN A 93 -23.49 12.68 -16.54
N SER A 94 -23.76 13.98 -16.70
CA SER A 94 -23.81 14.62 -18.03
C SER A 94 -22.48 14.67 -18.81
N LYS A 95 -21.38 14.11 -18.26
CA LYS A 95 -20.07 14.01 -18.90
C LYS A 95 -19.55 12.57 -19.04
N SER A 96 -20.03 11.62 -18.24
CA SER A 96 -19.51 10.23 -18.23
C SER A 96 -20.44 9.27 -17.47
N SER A 97 -20.13 7.97 -17.54
CA SER A 97 -20.82 6.89 -16.81
C SER A 97 -20.49 6.79 -15.31
N TRP A 98 -19.72 7.74 -14.75
CA TRP A 98 -19.29 7.68 -13.35
C TRP A 98 -20.37 8.23 -12.42
N ASN A 99 -20.69 7.47 -11.38
CA ASN A 99 -21.45 7.94 -10.22
C ASN A 99 -20.44 8.39 -9.17
N SER A 100 -20.60 9.58 -8.59
CA SER A 100 -19.67 10.07 -7.58
C SER A 100 -20.37 11.02 -6.62
N VAL A 101 -20.66 10.50 -5.43
CA VAL A 101 -21.46 11.19 -4.42
C VAL A 101 -20.61 11.36 -3.16
N THR A 102 -20.53 12.59 -2.66
CA THR A 102 -19.72 12.94 -1.49
C THR A 102 -20.50 12.63 -0.21
N GLU A 103 -21.78 13.01 -0.16
CA GLU A 103 -22.65 12.83 1.00
C GLU A 103 -24.07 12.37 0.62
N PHE A 104 -24.71 11.62 1.51
CA PHE A 104 -26.10 11.15 1.42
C PHE A 104 -26.74 11.07 2.81
N ALA A 105 -27.99 11.51 2.92
CA ALA A 105 -28.86 11.20 4.04
C ALA A 105 -30.31 11.10 3.56
N ALA A 106 -31.06 10.11 4.02
CA ALA A 106 -32.52 10.10 3.93
C ALA A 106 -33.09 10.93 5.08
N LEU A 107 -34.14 11.68 4.81
CA LEU A 107 -34.71 12.67 5.70
C LEU A 107 -36.21 12.45 5.84
N ASN A 108 -36.72 12.86 6.99
CA ASN A 108 -38.12 13.15 7.23
C ASN A 108 -38.22 14.62 7.58
N CYS A 109 -38.70 15.45 6.66
CA CYS A 109 -38.73 16.90 6.80
C CYS A 109 -39.71 17.39 7.88
N ALA A 110 -40.56 16.52 8.44
CA ALA A 110 -41.36 16.85 9.61
C ALA A 110 -40.55 16.84 10.93
N ILE A 111 -39.41 16.14 10.96
CA ILE A 111 -38.57 16.00 12.17
C ILE A 111 -37.12 16.47 11.96
N ASN A 112 -36.58 16.30 10.76
CA ASN A 112 -35.23 16.69 10.41
C ASN A 112 -35.21 18.11 9.85
N SER A 113 -34.04 18.76 9.95
CA SER A 113 -33.84 20.03 9.28
C SER A 113 -33.83 19.82 7.76
N CYS A 114 -34.77 20.47 7.08
CA CYS A 114 -34.83 20.58 5.61
C CYS A 114 -34.64 22.04 5.16
N PRO A 115 -33.41 22.59 5.25
CA PRO A 115 -33.11 23.98 4.91
C PRO A 115 -33.51 24.36 3.48
N THR A 116 -34.04 25.57 3.28
CA THR A 116 -34.42 26.06 1.94
C THR A 116 -33.21 26.19 1.00
N ASN A 117 -32.02 26.43 1.52
CA ASN A 117 -30.78 26.50 0.74
C ASN A 117 -30.28 25.15 0.21
N HIS A 118 -30.98 24.04 0.46
CA HIS A 118 -30.75 22.77 -0.25
C HIS A 118 -31.64 22.63 -1.50
N ILE A 119 -32.52 23.59 -1.76
CA ILE A 119 -33.19 23.73 -3.06
C ILE A 119 -32.36 24.72 -3.87
N ILE A 120 -31.82 24.26 -5.00
CA ILE A 120 -30.80 25.01 -5.73
C ILE A 120 -31.45 26.09 -6.58
N THR A 121 -31.42 27.32 -6.06
CA THR A 121 -31.81 28.56 -6.74
C THR A 121 -30.57 29.36 -7.16
N GLU A 122 -30.76 30.37 -8.01
CA GLU A 122 -29.67 31.29 -8.40
C GLU A 122 -28.97 31.95 -7.21
N GLU A 123 -29.71 32.25 -6.14
CA GLU A 123 -29.18 32.83 -4.90
C GLU A 123 -28.27 31.85 -4.15
N VAL A 124 -28.67 30.58 -4.09
CA VAL A 124 -27.85 29.50 -3.50
C VAL A 124 -26.57 29.30 -4.33
N ILE A 125 -26.69 29.26 -5.66
CA ILE A 125 -25.54 29.15 -6.57
C ILE A 125 -24.56 30.31 -6.36
N ALA A 126 -25.07 31.54 -6.25
CA ALA A 126 -24.23 32.71 -6.00
C ALA A 126 -23.53 32.64 -4.64
N ALA A 127 -24.25 32.21 -3.59
CA ALA A 127 -23.70 32.05 -2.24
C ALA A 127 -22.60 30.97 -2.19
N GLU A 128 -22.83 29.81 -2.83
CA GLU A 128 -21.83 28.74 -2.92
C GLU A 128 -20.57 29.21 -3.66
N LYS A 129 -20.72 29.86 -4.82
CA LYS A 129 -19.58 30.39 -5.58
C LYS A 129 -18.77 31.39 -4.75
N ALA A 130 -19.43 32.28 -4.02
CA ALA A 130 -18.77 33.23 -3.13
C ALA A 130 -18.04 32.51 -1.97
N ALA A 131 -18.67 31.49 -1.37
CA ALA A 131 -18.07 30.69 -0.31
C ALA A 131 -16.84 29.89 -0.80
N GLU A 132 -16.91 29.28 -1.99
CA GLU A 132 -15.78 28.59 -2.62
C GLU A 132 -14.63 29.55 -2.94
N ALA A 133 -14.93 30.73 -3.50
CA ALA A 133 -13.92 31.75 -3.79
C ALA A 133 -13.22 32.22 -2.50
N LYS A 134 -13.99 32.49 -1.43
CA LYS A 134 -13.44 32.83 -0.12
C LYS A 134 -12.58 31.70 0.45
N LYS A 135 -13.06 30.45 0.39
CA LYS A 135 -12.31 29.27 0.85
C LYS A 135 -10.99 29.11 0.11
N LYS A 136 -10.96 29.28 -1.22
CA LYS A 136 -9.74 29.27 -2.04
C LYS A 136 -8.80 30.40 -1.66
N ALA A 137 -9.30 31.63 -1.45
CA ALA A 137 -8.49 32.78 -1.06
C ALA A 137 -7.87 32.63 0.34
N THR A 138 -8.54 31.92 1.26
CA THR A 138 -8.07 31.68 2.63
C THR A 138 -7.37 30.33 2.82
N ALA A 139 -7.31 29.48 1.79
CA ALA A 139 -6.67 28.18 1.88
C ALA A 139 -5.17 28.38 2.14
N LYS A 140 -4.71 28.07 3.35
CA LYS A 140 -3.28 27.97 3.63
C LYS A 140 -2.71 26.84 2.77
N VAL A 141 -1.58 27.09 2.11
CA VAL A 141 -0.78 26.01 1.54
C VAL A 141 -0.49 25.04 2.67
N ASP A 142 -0.75 23.75 2.46
CA ASP A 142 -0.45 22.71 3.45
C ASP A 142 1.06 22.60 3.63
N ASP A 143 1.58 23.42 4.54
CA ASP A 143 3.00 23.60 4.81
C ASP A 143 3.66 22.30 5.27
N LYS A 144 2.88 21.37 5.85
CA LYS A 144 3.38 20.05 6.28
C LYS A 144 3.88 19.21 5.10
N ARG A 145 3.31 19.39 3.90
CA ARG A 145 3.65 18.59 2.72
C ARG A 145 4.81 19.15 1.90
N LYS A 146 5.30 20.36 2.20
CA LYS A 146 6.45 20.94 1.48
C LYS A 146 7.71 20.07 1.62
N ASP A 147 7.87 19.46 2.79
CA ASP A 147 9.03 18.64 3.16
C ASP A 147 8.77 17.14 2.99
N LEU A 148 7.66 16.77 2.36
CA LEU A 148 7.22 15.38 2.17
C LEU A 148 8.33 14.49 1.60
N ARG A 149 9.11 15.00 0.64
CA ARG A 149 10.18 14.26 -0.04
C ARG A 149 11.59 14.57 0.50
N LYS A 150 11.69 15.31 1.59
CA LYS A 150 12.96 15.67 2.24
C LYS A 150 13.33 14.58 3.25
N GLY A 151 14.63 14.30 3.36
CA GLY A 151 15.17 13.38 4.36
C GLY A 151 15.67 14.06 5.64
N ASN A 152 15.26 15.30 5.92
CA ASN A 152 15.76 16.08 7.06
C ASN A 152 15.00 15.75 8.36
N PHE A 153 15.13 14.51 8.85
CA PHE A 153 14.53 14.02 10.09
C PHE A 153 15.28 12.78 10.62
N GLY A 154 14.90 12.30 11.80
CA GLY A 154 15.47 11.10 12.42
C GLY A 154 16.78 11.38 13.17
N ALA A 155 17.13 10.50 14.09
CA ALA A 155 18.35 10.60 14.87
C ALA A 155 19.58 10.27 14.01
N VAL A 156 20.65 11.05 14.15
CA VAL A 156 21.94 10.72 13.51
C VAL A 156 22.58 9.58 14.31
N VAL A 157 22.76 8.43 13.66
CA VAL A 157 23.40 7.25 14.25
C VAL A 157 24.79 7.06 13.65
N ALA A 158 25.79 6.86 14.50
CA ALA A 158 27.15 6.58 14.05
C ALA A 158 27.21 5.22 13.33
N LEU A 159 27.83 5.22 12.15
CA LEU A 159 28.14 4.00 11.41
C LEU A 159 29.25 3.21 12.13
N PRO A 160 29.01 1.95 12.57
CA PRO A 160 29.99 1.16 13.31
C PRO A 160 31.37 1.04 12.65
N CYS A 161 31.41 1.12 11.31
CA CYS A 161 32.58 0.82 10.50
C CYS A 161 33.33 2.03 9.94
N ALA A 162 33.03 3.26 10.39
CA ALA A 162 33.51 4.50 9.76
C ALA A 162 35.05 4.59 9.54
N THR A 163 35.87 3.83 10.27
CA THR A 163 37.34 3.76 10.05
C THR A 163 37.98 2.37 10.22
N SER A 164 37.24 1.32 10.59
CA SER A 164 37.79 0.05 11.09
C SER A 164 37.50 -1.19 10.23
N CYS A 165 36.55 -1.12 9.28
CA CYS A 165 36.10 -2.28 8.54
C CYS A 165 36.85 -2.50 7.22
N LYS A 166 36.98 -3.77 6.83
CA LYS A 166 37.72 -4.20 5.63
C LYS A 166 36.76 -4.34 4.45
N TRP A 167 36.56 -3.25 3.73
CA TRP A 167 35.52 -3.16 2.73
C TRP A 167 35.72 -3.97 1.45
N ASP A 168 36.90 -4.53 1.18
CA ASP A 168 37.18 -5.33 -0.04
C ASP A 168 37.38 -6.82 0.27
N VAL A 169 36.70 -7.32 1.30
CA VAL A 169 36.64 -8.75 1.63
C VAL A 169 35.23 -9.11 2.09
N PRO A 170 34.76 -10.35 1.81
CA PRO A 170 33.46 -10.80 2.26
C PRO A 170 33.44 -10.99 3.79
N LEU A 171 32.32 -10.58 4.40
CA LEU A 171 31.97 -10.85 5.78
C LEU A 171 31.79 -12.34 6.01
N GLN A 172 32.17 -12.80 7.21
CA GLN A 172 31.89 -14.15 7.64
C GLN A 172 30.44 -14.28 8.06
N GLN A 173 29.84 -15.43 7.74
CA GLN A 173 28.50 -15.79 8.19
C GLN A 173 28.44 -15.82 9.73
N PRO A 174 27.46 -15.15 10.35
CA PRO A 174 27.34 -15.08 11.80
C PRO A 174 26.79 -16.38 12.38
N VAL A 175 27.08 -16.64 13.66
CA VAL A 175 26.37 -17.65 14.45
C VAL A 175 25.17 -16.98 15.08
N LEU A 176 23.97 -17.43 14.74
CA LEU A 176 22.71 -16.81 15.14
C LEU A 176 21.93 -17.69 16.11
N PRO A 177 21.10 -17.11 16.99
CA PRO A 177 20.15 -17.86 17.79
C PRO A 177 19.02 -18.44 16.90
N ASP A 178 18.38 -19.53 17.35
CA ASP A 178 17.25 -20.14 16.62
C ASP A 178 16.05 -19.20 16.49
N THR A 179 15.85 -18.33 17.49
CA THR A 179 14.83 -17.29 17.54
C THR A 179 15.48 -15.98 17.98
N PRO A 180 15.07 -14.83 17.44
CA PRO A 180 15.58 -13.54 17.89
C PRO A 180 15.45 -13.34 19.40
N LYS A 181 16.45 -12.69 20.01
CA LYS A 181 16.51 -12.41 21.45
C LYS A 181 16.47 -10.92 21.72
N ALA A 182 15.78 -10.53 22.79
CA ALA A 182 15.78 -9.16 23.29
C ALA A 182 17.20 -8.70 23.67
N GLY A 183 17.50 -7.42 23.47
CA GLY A 183 18.80 -6.83 23.81
C GLY A 183 19.94 -7.09 22.81
N ASN A 184 19.81 -8.11 21.96
CA ASN A 184 20.70 -8.30 20.82
C ASN A 184 20.53 -7.16 19.80
N LYS A 185 21.60 -6.84 19.08
CA LYS A 185 21.55 -6.00 17.88
C LYS A 185 20.93 -6.77 16.70
N PRO A 186 20.41 -6.06 15.67
CA PRO A 186 19.86 -6.70 14.48
C PRO A 186 20.77 -7.79 13.86
N GLY A 187 22.07 -7.50 13.70
CA GLY A 187 23.06 -8.44 13.13
C GLY A 187 23.41 -9.64 14.01
N GLU A 188 23.02 -9.63 15.29
CA GLU A 188 23.19 -10.75 16.22
C GLU A 188 21.97 -11.69 16.23
N ASN A 189 20.82 -11.22 15.75
CA ASN A 189 19.59 -12.02 15.59
C ASN A 189 19.36 -12.50 14.15
N PHE A 190 19.90 -11.79 13.14
CA PHE A 190 19.67 -12.04 11.73
C PHE A 190 20.98 -12.02 10.94
N ASP A 191 21.07 -12.82 9.87
CA ASP A 191 22.19 -12.72 8.93
C ASP A 191 22.01 -11.46 8.08
N LEU A 192 22.67 -10.38 8.52
CA LEU A 192 22.71 -9.10 7.82
C LEU A 192 23.94 -8.91 6.92
N THR A 193 24.80 -9.93 6.81
CA THR A 193 26.05 -9.83 6.05
C THR A 193 25.83 -9.63 4.56
N SER A 194 24.68 -10.06 4.06
CA SER A 194 24.31 -10.01 2.64
C SER A 194 23.11 -9.10 2.41
N TRP A 195 23.08 -7.96 3.09
CA TRP A 195 22.07 -6.91 2.94
C TRP A 195 22.73 -5.53 3.06
N TYR A 196 22.27 -4.55 2.28
CA TYR A 196 22.30 -3.14 2.73
C TYR A 196 20.86 -2.72 3.05
N ILE A 197 20.68 -1.70 3.89
CA ILE A 197 19.37 -1.09 4.15
C ILE A 197 19.35 0.34 3.64
N SER A 198 18.25 0.72 2.98
CA SER A 198 18.00 2.10 2.57
C SER A 198 17.13 2.79 3.61
N MET A 199 17.59 3.89 4.17
CA MET A 199 16.91 4.66 5.21
C MET A 199 16.29 5.94 4.62
N PRO A 200 15.05 6.29 4.98
CA PRO A 200 14.32 7.38 4.32
C PRO A 200 14.76 8.79 4.74
N PHE A 201 15.86 8.94 5.49
CA PHE A 201 16.48 10.23 5.81
C PHE A 201 17.70 10.50 4.91
N ASP A 202 18.21 11.73 4.95
CA ASP A 202 19.27 12.29 4.10
C ASP A 202 20.11 13.25 4.96
N HIS A 203 20.90 12.67 5.89
CA HIS A 203 21.70 13.46 6.83
C HIS A 203 22.94 14.05 6.17
N ASP A 204 23.44 13.42 5.10
CA ASP A 204 24.58 13.92 4.32
C ASP A 204 24.20 15.01 3.28
N LYS A 205 22.90 15.25 3.10
CA LYS A 205 22.31 16.28 2.22
C LYS A 205 22.62 16.08 0.75
N ASN A 206 22.81 14.83 0.32
CA ASN A 206 23.06 14.48 -1.08
C ASN A 206 21.77 14.37 -1.92
N GLY A 207 20.60 14.49 -1.30
CA GLY A 207 19.29 14.42 -1.95
C GLY A 207 18.77 13.00 -2.18
N LYS A 208 19.37 12.00 -1.53
CA LYS A 208 19.01 10.57 -1.62
C LYS A 208 18.89 9.95 -0.22
N PRO A 209 18.24 8.78 -0.12
CA PRO A 209 18.27 7.96 1.08
C PRO A 209 19.70 7.65 1.52
N ASP A 210 19.96 7.76 2.82
CA ASP A 210 21.17 7.24 3.44
C ASP A 210 21.12 5.72 3.44
N ASN A 211 22.16 5.08 2.89
CA ASN A 211 22.25 3.62 2.86
C ASN A 211 23.27 3.15 3.88
N VAL A 212 22.91 2.13 4.65
CA VAL A 212 23.81 1.45 5.59
C VAL A 212 24.20 0.13 4.97
N TYR A 213 25.47 0.01 4.63
CA TYR A 213 26.03 -1.11 3.88
C TYR A 213 26.37 -2.30 4.79
N GLU A 214 26.70 -3.44 4.16
CA GLU A 214 26.78 -4.76 4.77
C GLU A 214 27.65 -4.80 6.04
N TRP A 215 28.82 -4.16 6.00
CA TRP A 215 29.73 -4.10 7.15
C TRP A 215 29.13 -3.36 8.33
N ASP A 216 28.51 -2.20 8.12
CA ASP A 216 27.86 -1.46 9.20
C ASP A 216 26.67 -2.23 9.79
N LEU A 217 25.86 -2.85 8.93
CA LEU A 217 24.70 -3.64 9.37
C LEU A 217 25.10 -4.88 10.16
N ALA A 218 26.08 -5.64 9.66
CA ALA A 218 26.56 -6.83 10.35
C ALA A 218 27.28 -6.49 11.66
N ASN A 219 27.84 -5.28 11.81
CA ASN A 219 28.51 -4.82 13.03
C ASN A 219 27.59 -4.03 13.99
N GLY A 220 26.30 -4.35 13.97
CA GLY A 220 25.36 -3.92 15.01
C GLY A 220 24.73 -2.55 14.80
N TYR A 221 24.68 -2.06 13.55
CA TYR A 221 23.90 -0.86 13.25
C TYR A 221 22.43 -1.04 13.65
N GLU A 222 21.89 0.01 14.27
CA GLU A 222 20.50 0.10 14.70
C GLU A 222 20.10 1.57 14.71
N HIS A 223 18.95 1.88 14.11
CA HIS A 223 18.32 3.20 14.20
C HIS A 223 17.10 3.14 15.12
N PRO A 224 17.08 3.91 16.22
CA PRO A 224 16.12 3.75 17.33
C PRO A 224 14.66 3.97 16.93
N GLU A 225 14.40 4.65 15.82
CA GLU A 225 13.03 4.90 15.36
C GLU A 225 12.60 4.01 14.18
N LEU A 226 13.55 3.49 13.39
CA LEU A 226 13.27 3.01 12.03
C LEU A 226 13.72 1.58 11.76
N PHE A 227 14.80 1.14 12.41
CA PHE A 227 15.40 -0.15 12.19
C PHE A 227 16.07 -0.63 13.47
N TYR A 228 15.38 -1.43 14.28
CA TYR A 228 15.83 -1.76 15.63
C TYR A 228 15.31 -3.10 16.12
N THR A 229 15.93 -3.61 17.19
CA THR A 229 15.46 -4.83 17.86
C THR A 229 14.43 -4.47 18.93
N ALA A 230 13.22 -5.01 18.81
CA ALA A 230 12.15 -4.83 19.77
C ALA A 230 12.42 -5.56 21.09
N ASP A 231 11.60 -5.26 22.11
CA ASP A 231 11.67 -5.87 23.44
C ASP A 231 11.47 -7.40 23.43
N ASP A 232 10.87 -7.96 22.38
CA ASP A 232 10.71 -9.41 22.17
C ASP A 232 11.80 -10.02 21.27
N GLY A 233 12.79 -9.23 20.84
CA GLY A 233 13.87 -9.62 19.94
C GLY A 233 13.56 -9.44 18.45
N GLY A 234 12.30 -9.17 18.07
CA GLY A 234 11.93 -9.00 16.67
C GLY A 234 12.63 -7.80 16.01
N LEU A 235 12.91 -7.90 14.71
CA LEU A 235 13.52 -6.83 13.93
C LEU A 235 12.45 -5.91 13.36
N VAL A 236 12.38 -4.69 13.88
CA VAL A 236 11.42 -3.67 13.48
C VAL A 236 11.91 -2.93 12.26
N PHE A 237 11.02 -2.79 11.26
CA PHE A 237 11.15 -1.83 10.18
C PHE A 237 9.99 -0.85 10.27
N LYS A 238 10.28 0.45 10.33
CA LYS A 238 9.28 1.52 10.28
C LYS A 238 9.59 2.47 9.13
N THR A 239 8.56 2.91 8.41
CA THR A 239 8.68 3.91 7.34
C THR A 239 7.52 4.88 7.37
N TYR A 240 7.84 6.16 7.56
CA TYR A 240 6.87 7.25 7.43
C TYR A 240 6.43 7.46 5.97
N ILE A 241 5.35 8.22 5.76
CA ILE A 241 4.98 8.73 4.44
C ILE A 241 6.03 9.75 3.96
N LYS A 242 6.59 10.55 4.87
CA LYS A 242 7.72 11.46 4.57
C LYS A 242 9.04 10.72 4.36
N GLY A 243 9.94 11.37 3.62
CA GLY A 243 11.34 10.97 3.52
C GLY A 243 11.98 11.15 2.15
N ALA A 244 13.29 11.00 2.07
CA ALA A 244 14.01 10.92 0.81
C ALA A 244 13.55 9.70 0.00
N ARG A 245 13.60 9.82 -1.34
CA ARG A 245 13.23 8.74 -2.27
C ARG A 245 14.44 8.28 -3.04
N THR A 246 14.52 6.98 -3.31
CA THR A 246 15.65 6.34 -4.01
C THR A 246 15.91 6.90 -5.41
N SER A 247 14.91 7.48 -6.06
CA SER A 247 15.04 8.17 -7.35
C SER A 247 13.96 9.23 -7.55
N LYS A 248 14.08 10.02 -8.62
CA LYS A 248 13.05 10.96 -9.07
C LYS A 248 11.73 10.27 -9.44
N ASN A 249 11.81 9.05 -9.99
CA ASN A 249 10.64 8.28 -10.45
C ASN A 249 9.96 7.52 -9.30
N THR A 250 10.67 7.31 -8.19
CA THR A 250 10.11 6.67 -7.00
C THR A 250 9.15 7.63 -6.28
N LYS A 251 7.90 7.21 -6.10
CA LYS A 251 6.89 7.98 -5.36
C LYS A 251 7.08 7.87 -3.85
N PHE A 252 7.40 6.69 -3.34
CA PHE A 252 7.25 6.40 -1.92
C PHE A 252 8.59 6.19 -1.19
N ALA A 253 8.58 6.47 0.12
CA ALA A 253 9.71 6.23 1.02
C ALA A 253 9.80 4.73 1.38
N ARG A 254 10.97 4.28 1.82
CA ARG A 254 11.22 2.89 2.24
C ARG A 254 12.21 2.85 3.40
N THR A 255 12.03 1.87 4.27
CA THR A 255 13.03 1.34 5.19
C THR A 255 13.13 -0.13 4.86
N GLU A 256 14.01 -0.42 3.90
CA GLU A 256 13.95 -1.66 3.16
C GLU A 256 15.35 -2.13 2.79
N MET A 257 15.59 -3.41 3.01
CA MET A 257 16.85 -4.05 2.69
C MET A 257 16.90 -4.48 1.23
N ARG A 258 18.10 -4.46 0.69
CA ARG A 258 18.47 -4.92 -0.64
C ARG A 258 19.53 -5.99 -0.48
N GLU A 259 19.32 -7.16 -1.05
CA GLU A 259 20.23 -8.30 -0.94
C GLU A 259 21.59 -8.01 -1.57
N MET A 260 22.69 -8.37 -0.90
CA MET A 260 24.06 -8.14 -1.37
C MET A 260 24.87 -9.44 -1.28
N LEU A 261 24.82 -10.31 -2.31
CA LEU A 261 25.55 -11.59 -2.27
C LEU A 261 27.08 -11.42 -2.19
N ARG A 262 27.60 -10.22 -2.46
CA ARG A 262 29.03 -9.90 -2.25
C ARG A 262 29.44 -9.85 -0.78
N GLN A 263 28.47 -9.87 0.13
CA GLN A 263 28.70 -9.94 1.58
C GLN A 263 29.66 -8.85 2.10
N GLY A 264 29.55 -7.61 1.60
CA GLY A 264 30.42 -6.51 2.01
C GLY A 264 31.74 -6.38 1.25
N ASP A 265 32.07 -7.28 0.32
CA ASP A 265 33.20 -7.13 -0.60
C ASP A 265 32.88 -6.09 -1.70
N LYS A 266 33.31 -4.84 -1.48
CA LYS A 266 33.11 -3.71 -2.39
C LYS A 266 33.96 -3.77 -3.66
N SER A 267 34.88 -4.73 -3.80
CA SER A 267 35.51 -5.01 -5.10
C SER A 267 34.51 -5.58 -6.11
N VAL A 268 33.37 -6.10 -5.64
CA VAL A 268 32.26 -6.55 -6.48
C VAL A 268 31.22 -5.44 -6.61
N ASP A 269 30.92 -5.07 -7.86
CA ASP A 269 29.91 -4.05 -8.17
C ASP A 269 28.52 -4.42 -7.65
N THR A 270 27.78 -3.41 -7.21
CA THR A 270 26.40 -3.61 -6.72
C THR A 270 25.46 -4.12 -7.82
N LYS A 271 25.66 -3.69 -9.06
CA LYS A 271 24.76 -3.94 -10.20
C LYS A 271 25.42 -4.83 -11.24
N GLY A 272 24.61 -5.57 -11.99
CA GLY A 272 25.04 -6.42 -13.10
C GLY A 272 25.01 -7.90 -12.77
N VAL A 273 25.12 -8.74 -13.81
CA VAL A 273 25.26 -10.19 -13.64
C VAL A 273 26.69 -10.47 -13.16
N ASN A 274 26.85 -10.55 -11.85
CA ASN A 274 28.14 -10.68 -11.17
C ASN A 274 27.94 -11.40 -9.82
N LYS A 275 29.00 -11.49 -9.01
CA LYS A 275 28.96 -12.19 -7.72
C LYS A 275 28.09 -11.56 -6.63
N ASN A 276 27.53 -10.37 -6.86
CA ASN A 276 26.62 -9.72 -5.91
C ASN A 276 25.14 -10.05 -6.14
N ASN A 277 24.79 -10.57 -7.32
CA ASN A 277 23.40 -10.74 -7.75
C ASN A 277 23.18 -12.17 -8.25
N TRP A 278 21.93 -12.62 -8.25
CA TRP A 278 21.57 -13.95 -8.75
C TRP A 278 20.80 -13.87 -10.06
N VAL A 279 20.61 -14.99 -10.73
CA VAL A 279 19.81 -15.10 -11.96
C VAL A 279 18.89 -16.32 -11.88
N PHE A 280 17.87 -16.38 -12.72
CA PHE A 280 17.03 -17.58 -12.81
C PHE A 280 17.81 -18.70 -13.51
N SER A 281 17.52 -19.97 -13.18
CA SER A 281 18.13 -21.12 -13.88
C SER A 281 17.67 -21.27 -15.33
N SER A 282 16.67 -20.50 -15.76
CA SER A 282 16.25 -20.33 -17.15
C SER A 282 17.10 -19.31 -17.94
N ALA A 283 17.90 -18.47 -17.27
CA ALA A 283 18.78 -17.50 -17.93
C ALA A 283 19.90 -18.21 -18.73
N PRO A 284 20.58 -17.52 -19.67
CA PRO A 284 21.71 -18.08 -20.40
C PRO A 284 22.80 -18.64 -19.48
N ILE A 285 23.45 -19.73 -19.88
CA ILE A 285 24.46 -20.43 -19.07
C ILE A 285 25.61 -19.48 -18.63
N GLU A 286 26.01 -18.54 -19.48
CA GLU A 286 27.07 -17.58 -19.14
C GLU A 286 26.66 -16.65 -17.98
N ASP A 287 25.39 -16.27 -17.91
CA ASP A 287 24.87 -15.48 -16.81
C ASP A 287 24.83 -16.30 -15.52
N GLN A 288 24.41 -17.57 -15.62
CA GLN A 288 24.40 -18.49 -14.47
C GLN A 288 25.81 -18.71 -13.88
N LYS A 289 26.85 -18.79 -14.72
CA LYS A 289 28.26 -18.89 -14.28
C LYS A 289 28.76 -17.60 -13.64
N ALA A 290 28.38 -16.45 -14.20
CA ALA A 290 28.84 -15.14 -13.74
C ALA A 290 28.19 -14.71 -12.41
N ALA A 291 26.93 -15.08 -12.19
CA ALA A 291 26.14 -14.72 -11.02
C ALA A 291 26.73 -15.22 -9.68
N GLY A 292 26.31 -14.60 -8.58
CA GLY A 292 26.59 -15.02 -7.20
C GLY A 292 25.69 -16.16 -6.72
N GLY A 293 24.56 -16.38 -7.39
CA GLY A 293 23.62 -17.47 -7.13
C GLY A 293 22.72 -17.74 -8.34
N VAL A 294 22.11 -18.91 -8.36
CA VAL A 294 21.10 -19.30 -9.36
C VAL A 294 19.82 -19.68 -8.63
N ASP A 295 18.68 -19.24 -9.16
CA ASP A 295 17.37 -19.34 -8.52
C ASP A 295 17.37 -18.69 -7.13
N GLY A 296 16.24 -18.70 -6.42
CA GLY A 296 16.19 -18.04 -5.13
C GLY A 296 14.97 -18.39 -4.31
N VAL A 297 15.18 -18.53 -3.00
CA VAL A 297 14.10 -18.59 -2.01
C VAL A 297 14.30 -17.48 -1.00
N LEU A 298 13.27 -16.67 -0.77
CA LEU A 298 13.18 -15.73 0.35
C LEU A 298 12.04 -16.19 1.26
N GLU A 299 12.34 -16.43 2.53
CA GLU A 299 11.37 -16.83 3.54
C GLU A 299 11.44 -15.88 4.73
N ALA A 300 10.29 -15.38 5.16
CA ALA A 300 10.21 -14.49 6.30
C ALA A 300 9.01 -14.82 7.17
N THR A 301 9.16 -14.59 8.47
CA THR A 301 8.10 -14.63 9.47
C THR A 301 8.02 -13.25 10.10
N LEU A 302 6.84 -12.64 10.13
CA LEU A 302 6.64 -11.27 10.60
C LEU A 302 5.24 -11.07 11.18
N LYS A 303 5.07 -9.96 11.90
CA LYS A 303 3.75 -9.35 12.18
C LYS A 303 3.71 -7.94 11.63
N ILE A 304 2.51 -7.45 11.32
CA ILE A 304 2.30 -6.04 11.00
C ILE A 304 1.91 -5.30 12.27
N ASP A 305 2.68 -4.29 12.66
CA ASP A 305 2.41 -3.52 13.88
C ASP A 305 1.44 -2.37 13.61
N HIS A 306 1.63 -1.68 12.47
CA HIS A 306 0.87 -0.51 12.10
C HIS A 306 0.81 -0.34 10.58
N THR A 307 -0.32 0.16 10.08
CA THR A 307 -0.48 0.60 8.70
C THR A 307 -0.91 2.05 8.65
N THR A 308 -0.57 2.77 7.57
CA THR A 308 -1.08 4.14 7.40
C THR A 308 -2.60 4.16 7.49
N THR A 309 -3.15 5.13 8.22
CA THR A 309 -4.59 5.32 8.41
C THR A 309 -5.12 6.58 7.72
N THR A 310 -4.22 7.38 7.18
CA THR A 310 -4.49 8.62 6.44
C THR A 310 -4.11 8.48 4.96
N GLY A 311 -4.70 9.29 4.09
CA GLY A 311 -4.42 9.31 2.66
C GLY A 311 -5.60 8.89 1.81
N GLU A 312 -5.41 8.93 0.49
CA GLU A 312 -6.45 8.58 -0.48
C GLU A 312 -6.83 7.11 -0.37
N LEU A 313 -8.10 6.79 -0.65
CA LEU A 313 -8.66 5.45 -0.48
C LEU A 313 -7.94 4.37 -1.31
N ASN A 314 -7.26 4.72 -2.39
CA ASN A 314 -6.50 3.77 -3.22
C ASN A 314 -5.05 3.54 -2.71
N GLU A 315 -4.60 4.30 -1.71
CA GLU A 315 -3.24 4.24 -1.16
C GLU A 315 -3.20 3.84 0.31
N VAL A 316 -4.19 4.28 1.10
CA VAL A 316 -4.24 4.07 2.55
C VAL A 316 -4.06 2.60 2.94
N GLY A 317 -3.23 2.40 3.97
CA GLY A 317 -3.01 1.11 4.59
C GLY A 317 -2.09 0.14 3.86
N ARG A 318 -1.60 0.51 2.67
CA ARG A 318 -0.87 -0.39 1.76
C ARG A 318 0.64 -0.17 1.82
N PHE A 319 1.39 -1.26 1.86
CA PHE A 319 2.85 -1.26 1.71
C PHE A 319 3.35 -2.63 1.26
N ILE A 320 4.59 -2.67 0.78
CA ILE A 320 5.27 -3.88 0.33
C ILE A 320 6.16 -4.42 1.44
N ILE A 321 6.16 -5.74 1.62
CA ILE A 321 6.92 -6.46 2.67
C ILE A 321 8.05 -7.33 2.10
N GLY A 322 7.98 -7.71 0.83
CA GLY A 322 9.00 -8.51 0.15
C GLY A 322 8.96 -8.33 -1.37
N GLN A 323 10.13 -8.39 -2.03
CA GLN A 323 10.24 -8.20 -3.48
C GLN A 323 11.35 -9.05 -4.09
N ILE A 324 11.24 -9.29 -5.39
CA ILE A 324 12.38 -9.53 -6.29
C ILE A 324 12.41 -8.36 -7.24
N HIS A 325 13.60 -7.85 -7.54
CA HIS A 325 13.78 -6.77 -8.50
C HIS A 325 14.92 -7.15 -9.45
N ASP A 326 14.79 -6.78 -10.72
CA ASP A 326 15.91 -6.80 -11.66
C ASP A 326 16.60 -5.41 -11.73
N LYS A 327 17.10 -4.99 -12.90
CA LYS A 327 17.60 -3.63 -13.09
C LYS A 327 16.47 -2.58 -13.08
N ASP A 328 15.35 -2.88 -13.73
CA ASP A 328 14.34 -1.93 -14.17
C ASP A 328 12.91 -2.33 -13.69
N ASP A 329 12.63 -3.64 -13.56
CA ASP A 329 11.30 -4.22 -13.34
C ASP A 329 11.27 -5.16 -12.11
N GLU A 330 10.07 -5.54 -11.66
CA GLU A 330 9.90 -6.39 -10.47
C GLU A 330 9.18 -7.73 -10.75
N PRO A 331 9.88 -8.89 -10.76
CA PRO A 331 9.24 -10.20 -10.85
C PRO A 331 8.14 -10.42 -9.79
N ILE A 332 8.31 -9.84 -8.61
CA ILE A 332 7.28 -9.82 -7.57
C ILE A 332 7.38 -8.61 -6.65
N ARG A 333 6.21 -8.07 -6.30
CA ARG A 333 6.00 -7.15 -5.17
C ARG A 333 4.92 -7.72 -4.26
N LEU A 334 5.27 -8.16 -3.06
CA LEU A 334 4.35 -8.73 -2.07
C LEU A 334 3.83 -7.63 -1.14
N TYR A 335 2.51 -7.43 -1.11
CA TYR A 335 1.84 -6.36 -0.38
C TYR A 335 1.14 -6.88 0.86
N TYR A 336 1.11 -6.04 1.90
CA TYR A 336 0.08 -6.07 2.93
C TYR A 336 -0.77 -4.80 2.80
N ARG A 337 -2.09 -4.92 3.03
CA ARG A 337 -2.99 -3.78 3.05
C ARG A 337 -4.08 -3.91 4.11
N LYS A 338 -4.20 -2.95 5.02
CA LYS A 338 -5.33 -2.87 5.96
C LYS A 338 -6.02 -1.52 5.88
N LEU A 339 -7.31 -1.51 5.53
CA LEU A 339 -8.09 -0.28 5.55
C LEU A 339 -8.39 0.16 7.01
N PRO A 340 -8.53 1.47 7.29
CA PRO A 340 -8.81 1.96 8.64
C PRO A 340 -10.10 1.39 9.25
N ASN A 341 -11.10 1.11 8.41
CA ASN A 341 -12.41 0.61 8.80
C ASN A 341 -12.55 -0.93 8.71
N GLN A 342 -11.44 -1.65 8.53
CA GLN A 342 -11.41 -3.11 8.51
C GLN A 342 -10.60 -3.60 9.71
N ASP A 343 -11.08 -4.63 10.40
CA ASP A 343 -10.38 -5.21 11.55
C ASP A 343 -9.09 -5.93 11.15
N LYS A 344 -9.06 -6.49 9.93
CA LYS A 344 -7.94 -7.26 9.39
C LYS A 344 -7.53 -6.76 8.01
N GLY A 345 -6.28 -7.01 7.65
CA GLY A 345 -5.72 -6.69 6.35
C GLY A 345 -5.71 -7.86 5.38
N THR A 346 -5.36 -7.56 4.13
CA THR A 346 -5.16 -8.49 3.02
C THR A 346 -3.68 -8.63 2.68
N VAL A 347 -3.33 -9.77 2.09
CA VAL A 347 -2.00 -10.05 1.52
C VAL A 347 -2.17 -10.56 0.11
N TYR A 348 -1.47 -9.94 -0.82
CA TYR A 348 -1.53 -10.21 -2.26
C TYR A 348 -0.22 -9.77 -2.89
N PHE A 349 0.06 -10.17 -4.13
CA PHE A 349 1.25 -9.70 -4.83
C PHE A 349 0.96 -9.30 -6.27
N ALA A 350 1.85 -8.48 -6.82
CA ALA A 350 1.91 -8.19 -8.25
C ALA A 350 3.11 -8.87 -8.87
N HIS A 351 2.94 -9.40 -10.07
CA HIS A 351 4.01 -9.87 -10.94
C HIS A 351 4.03 -8.98 -12.19
N GLU A 352 5.18 -8.38 -12.49
CA GLU A 352 5.37 -7.58 -13.69
C GLU A 352 5.89 -8.45 -14.84
N ASN A 353 5.24 -8.37 -16.00
CA ASN A 353 5.70 -8.97 -17.24
C ASN A 353 6.51 -7.93 -18.03
N THR A 354 7.83 -8.12 -18.16
CA THR A 354 8.71 -7.10 -18.77
C THR A 354 8.55 -6.99 -20.27
N ILE A 355 8.05 -8.03 -20.93
CA ILE A 355 7.78 -8.03 -22.38
C ILE A 355 6.54 -7.17 -22.68
N LYS A 356 5.50 -7.28 -21.86
CA LYS A 356 4.22 -6.60 -22.04
C LYS A 356 4.16 -5.24 -21.33
N GLY A 357 5.02 -5.01 -20.33
CA GLY A 357 4.98 -3.83 -19.47
C GLY A 357 3.70 -3.78 -18.63
N THR A 358 3.24 -4.94 -18.15
CA THR A 358 1.95 -5.08 -17.45
C THR A 358 2.13 -5.75 -16.10
N ASP A 359 1.36 -5.28 -15.12
CA ASP A 359 1.19 -5.96 -13.83
C ASP A 359 0.03 -6.95 -13.85
N LYS A 360 0.25 -8.14 -13.29
CA LYS A 360 -0.81 -9.07 -12.91
C LYS A 360 -0.84 -9.25 -11.40
N TYR A 361 -2.03 -9.10 -10.81
CA TYR A 361 -2.25 -9.22 -9.37
C TYR A 361 -2.75 -10.62 -9.01
N TYR A 362 -2.21 -11.16 -7.92
CA TYR A 362 -2.51 -12.49 -7.41
C TYR A 362 -2.89 -12.40 -5.93
N ASN A 363 -4.03 -13.01 -5.60
CA ASN A 363 -4.60 -12.98 -4.27
C ASN A 363 -4.04 -14.14 -3.42
N LEU A 364 -3.67 -13.85 -2.16
CA LEU A 364 -3.37 -14.88 -1.17
C LEU A 364 -4.46 -14.86 -0.10
N VAL A 365 -4.51 -13.82 0.73
CA VAL A 365 -5.58 -13.60 1.71
C VAL A 365 -6.26 -12.27 1.38
N GLY A 366 -7.46 -12.32 0.83
CA GLY A 366 -8.11 -11.16 0.21
C GLY A 366 -7.34 -10.65 -1.03
N ASP A 367 -7.60 -9.41 -1.41
CA ASP A 367 -7.04 -8.82 -2.64
C ASP A 367 -6.57 -7.37 -2.44
N MET A 368 -6.21 -6.71 -3.54
CA MET A 368 -5.71 -5.34 -3.54
C MET A 368 -6.71 -4.29 -3.04
N THR A 369 -8.01 -4.60 -2.93
CA THR A 369 -9.02 -3.67 -2.39
C THR A 369 -8.79 -3.38 -0.91
N GLY A 370 -8.12 -4.29 -0.18
CA GLY A 370 -7.92 -4.20 1.26
C GLY A 370 -9.14 -4.63 2.08
N VAL A 371 -10.14 -5.27 1.44
CA VAL A 371 -11.32 -5.84 2.09
C VAL A 371 -11.16 -7.36 2.18
N PRO A 372 -10.99 -7.95 3.38
CA PRO A 372 -10.91 -9.39 3.53
C PRO A 372 -12.20 -10.09 3.12
N LYS A 373 -12.10 -11.18 2.36
CA LYS A 373 -13.25 -12.01 2.00
C LYS A 373 -13.78 -12.72 3.24
N ASP A 374 -15.09 -12.63 3.50
CA ASP A 374 -15.76 -13.26 4.65
C ASP A 374 -15.13 -12.91 6.01
N GLY A 375 -14.43 -11.77 6.12
CA GLY A 375 -13.68 -11.38 7.31
C GLY A 375 -12.39 -12.18 7.57
N ASP A 376 -12.01 -13.11 6.69
CA ASP A 376 -10.74 -13.84 6.78
C ASP A 376 -9.59 -12.98 6.23
N GLY A 377 -9.05 -12.14 7.10
CA GLY A 377 -7.82 -11.37 6.87
C GLY A 377 -6.71 -11.74 7.85
N ILE A 378 -5.65 -10.93 7.86
CA ILE A 378 -4.55 -10.98 8.83
C ILE A 378 -4.60 -9.72 9.69
N ALA A 379 -4.78 -9.87 11.00
CA ALA A 379 -4.86 -8.73 11.93
C ALA A 379 -3.50 -8.04 12.14
N LEU A 380 -3.53 -6.80 12.65
CA LEU A 380 -2.32 -6.21 13.22
C LEU A 380 -1.88 -7.05 14.44
N GLY A 381 -0.58 -7.29 14.58
CA GLY A 381 0.01 -8.13 15.62
C GLY A 381 -0.06 -9.64 15.36
N GLU A 382 -0.85 -10.11 14.38
CA GLU A 382 -0.88 -11.52 13.98
C GLU A 382 0.43 -11.89 13.27
N VAL A 383 1.13 -12.93 13.78
CA VAL A 383 2.34 -13.45 13.15
C VAL A 383 1.96 -14.37 12.00
N PHE A 384 2.57 -14.16 10.84
CA PHE A 384 2.43 -14.99 9.66
C PHE A 384 3.77 -15.10 8.93
N SER A 385 3.86 -16.02 7.98
CA SER A 385 5.07 -16.20 7.17
C SER A 385 4.74 -16.12 5.69
N TYR A 386 5.73 -15.71 4.90
CA TYR A 386 5.70 -15.83 3.45
C TYR A 386 6.97 -16.52 2.94
N ARG A 387 6.83 -17.22 1.81
CA ARG A 387 7.93 -17.77 1.04
C ARG A 387 7.76 -17.39 -0.43
N ILE A 388 8.80 -16.83 -1.01
CA ILE A 388 8.91 -16.54 -2.45
C ILE A 388 10.00 -17.44 -2.99
N ALA A 389 9.65 -18.44 -3.78
CA ALA A 389 10.58 -19.40 -4.36
C ALA A 389 10.54 -19.30 -5.89
N VAL A 390 11.69 -19.10 -6.52
CA VAL A 390 11.86 -19.11 -7.97
C VAL A 390 12.72 -20.28 -8.37
N VAL A 391 12.25 -21.07 -9.33
CA VAL A 391 13.02 -22.13 -10.00
C VAL A 391 12.82 -21.97 -11.50
N GLY A 392 13.83 -21.45 -12.19
CA GLY A 392 13.75 -21.13 -13.61
C GLY A 392 12.65 -20.11 -13.87
N ASN A 393 11.70 -20.45 -14.73
CA ASN A 393 10.56 -19.61 -15.05
C ASN A 393 9.32 -19.88 -14.16
N GLU A 394 9.43 -20.65 -13.08
CA GLU A 394 8.34 -20.84 -12.14
C GLU A 394 8.60 -20.07 -10.85
N MET A 395 7.64 -19.23 -10.45
CA MET A 395 7.64 -18.59 -9.13
C MET A 395 6.49 -19.12 -8.28
N THR A 396 6.82 -19.78 -7.18
CA THR A 396 5.87 -20.23 -6.16
C THR A 396 5.87 -19.28 -4.97
N VAL A 397 4.73 -18.68 -4.68
CA VAL A 397 4.51 -17.80 -3.52
C VAL A 397 3.61 -18.53 -2.53
N THR A 398 4.09 -18.69 -1.30
CA THR A 398 3.37 -19.37 -0.22
C THR A 398 3.14 -18.40 0.92
N LEU A 399 1.92 -18.33 1.45
CA LEU A 399 1.57 -17.65 2.68
C LEU A 399 1.18 -18.68 3.73
N MET A 400 1.81 -18.63 4.90
CA MET A 400 1.62 -19.58 6.00
C MET A 400 1.08 -18.83 7.22
N ARG A 401 0.05 -19.41 7.87
CA ARG A 401 -0.57 -18.85 9.08
C ARG A 401 -0.78 -19.98 10.08
N ASP A 402 -0.52 -19.72 11.36
CA ASP A 402 -0.69 -20.74 12.39
C ASP A 402 -2.14 -21.26 12.42
N GLY A 403 -2.28 -22.58 12.55
CA GLY A 403 -3.58 -23.27 12.54
C GLY A 403 -4.39 -23.18 11.24
N LYS A 404 -3.82 -22.69 10.13
CA LYS A 404 -4.50 -22.58 8.83
C LYS A 404 -3.70 -23.27 7.72
N PRO A 405 -4.36 -23.80 6.67
CA PRO A 405 -3.65 -24.34 5.52
C PRO A 405 -2.90 -23.23 4.77
N ASP A 406 -1.76 -23.60 4.18
CA ASP A 406 -0.97 -22.71 3.34
C ASP A 406 -1.79 -22.23 2.14
N VAL A 407 -1.63 -20.95 1.79
CA VAL A 407 -2.15 -20.40 0.54
C VAL A 407 -1.01 -20.30 -0.45
N ILE A 408 -1.16 -20.97 -1.60
CA ILE A 408 -0.11 -21.09 -2.61
C ILE A 408 -0.58 -20.50 -3.92
N GLN A 409 0.26 -19.67 -4.53
CA GLN A 409 0.12 -19.20 -5.91
C GLN A 409 1.36 -19.62 -6.70
N VAL A 410 1.15 -20.23 -7.86
CA VAL A 410 2.21 -20.58 -8.80
C VAL A 410 2.08 -19.67 -10.01
N VAL A 411 3.17 -19.02 -10.37
CA VAL A 411 3.26 -18.08 -11.49
C VAL A 411 4.20 -18.65 -12.53
N ASP A 412 3.66 -18.94 -13.72
CA ASP A 412 4.44 -19.21 -14.91
C ASP A 412 4.97 -17.89 -15.48
N MET A 413 6.28 -17.74 -15.48
CA MET A 413 7.02 -16.58 -15.97
C MET A 413 7.65 -16.83 -17.35
N THR A 414 7.30 -17.91 -18.06
CA THR A 414 7.91 -18.28 -19.35
C THR A 414 7.81 -17.17 -20.41
N GLU A 415 6.73 -16.40 -20.40
CA GLU A 415 6.55 -15.24 -21.30
C GLU A 415 6.86 -13.89 -20.64
N SER A 416 7.62 -13.87 -19.55
CA SER A 416 7.83 -12.65 -18.75
C SER A 416 9.12 -11.92 -19.07
N GLY A 417 10.05 -12.56 -19.77
CA GLY A 417 11.28 -11.94 -20.28
C GLY A 417 12.41 -11.82 -19.25
N TYR A 418 12.31 -12.46 -18.10
CA TYR A 418 13.37 -12.46 -17.07
C TYR A 418 14.55 -13.38 -17.41
N ASP A 419 14.40 -14.23 -18.41
CA ASP A 419 15.35 -15.24 -18.88
C ASP A 419 16.11 -14.85 -20.16
N VAL A 420 15.87 -13.66 -20.73
CA VAL A 420 16.50 -13.20 -21.99
C VAL A 420 18.02 -12.93 -21.90
N GLY A 421 18.56 -12.94 -20.69
CA GLY A 421 19.97 -12.69 -20.39
C GLY A 421 20.30 -11.22 -20.07
N GLY A 422 21.38 -11.02 -19.32
CA GLY A 422 21.83 -9.72 -18.82
C GLY A 422 20.99 -9.14 -17.66
N LYS A 423 19.88 -9.80 -17.31
CA LYS A 423 19.06 -9.48 -16.14
C LYS A 423 19.66 -10.11 -14.90
N TYR A 424 19.82 -9.31 -13.85
CA TYR A 424 20.34 -9.73 -12.55
C TYR A 424 19.29 -9.44 -11.49
N MET A 425 19.17 -10.34 -10.53
CA MET A 425 18.12 -10.34 -9.52
C MET A 425 18.69 -10.07 -8.14
N TYR A 426 17.85 -9.50 -7.28
CA TYR A 426 18.10 -9.38 -5.86
C TYR A 426 16.78 -9.34 -5.11
N PHE A 427 16.75 -9.98 -3.94
CA PHE A 427 15.64 -9.88 -3.01
C PHE A 427 15.62 -8.53 -2.29
N LYS A 428 14.42 -8.16 -1.83
CA LYS A 428 14.19 -7.04 -0.90
C LYS A 428 13.21 -7.45 0.18
N ALA A 429 13.40 -6.94 1.40
CA ALA A 429 12.52 -7.18 2.54
C ALA A 429 12.57 -5.99 3.51
N GLY A 430 11.46 -5.73 4.20
CA GLY A 430 11.30 -4.60 5.12
C GLY A 430 9.94 -3.95 4.93
N VAL A 431 9.88 -2.62 4.95
CA VAL A 431 8.64 -1.88 4.63
C VAL A 431 8.87 -0.83 3.54
N TYR A 432 8.26 -1.03 2.38
CA TYR A 432 8.22 -0.04 1.30
C TYR A 432 6.82 0.55 1.18
N ASN A 433 6.65 1.75 1.72
CA ASN A 433 5.36 2.42 1.86
C ASN A 433 4.72 2.61 0.46
N GLN A 434 3.40 2.40 0.31
CA GLN A 434 2.69 2.60 -0.97
C GLN A 434 1.61 3.69 -0.86
N ASN A 435 1.86 4.62 0.06
CA ASN A 435 1.04 5.78 0.36
C ASN A 435 1.91 7.05 0.38
N ILE A 436 1.59 8.01 -0.48
CA ILE A 436 2.22 9.34 -0.54
C ILE A 436 1.22 10.43 -0.15
N THR A 437 -0.07 10.10 -0.11
CA THR A 437 -1.18 11.04 0.03
C THR A 437 -1.56 11.32 1.48
N GLY A 438 -1.24 10.42 2.41
CA GLY A 438 -1.51 10.61 3.84
C GLY A 438 -0.66 11.68 4.52
N ASP A 439 -0.88 11.84 5.84
CA ASP A 439 -0.11 12.75 6.69
C ASP A 439 1.38 12.35 6.64
N PRO A 440 2.31 13.30 6.41
CA PRO A 440 3.75 13.03 6.36
C PRO A 440 4.30 12.19 7.52
N ASP A 441 3.73 12.30 8.73
CA ASP A 441 4.17 11.58 9.93
C ASP A 441 3.42 10.25 10.16
N ASP A 442 2.40 9.94 9.36
CA ASP A 442 1.78 8.61 9.33
C ASP A 442 2.78 7.58 8.75
N TYR A 443 2.64 6.31 9.13
CA TYR A 443 3.69 5.31 8.88
C TYR A 443 3.16 3.89 8.72
N VAL A 444 4.01 3.05 8.16
CA VAL A 444 3.86 1.59 8.18
C VAL A 444 4.97 1.00 9.05
N GLN A 445 4.65 -0.09 9.75
CA GLN A 445 5.61 -0.79 10.60
C GLN A 445 5.35 -2.30 10.60
N ALA A 446 6.43 -3.06 10.49
CA ALA A 446 6.41 -4.51 10.61
C ALA A 446 7.58 -4.99 11.47
N THR A 447 7.36 -6.07 12.22
CA THR A 447 8.37 -6.72 13.05
C THR A 447 8.64 -8.11 12.50
N PHE A 448 9.87 -8.38 12.08
CA PHE A 448 10.32 -9.66 11.53
C PHE A 448 10.91 -10.55 12.63
N TYR A 449 10.57 -11.82 12.61
CA TYR A 449 11.09 -12.88 13.49
C TYR A 449 11.96 -13.89 12.75
N GLN A 450 11.86 -13.91 11.42
CA GLN A 450 12.69 -14.72 10.54
C GLN A 450 12.90 -13.95 9.24
N LEU A 451 14.13 -14.00 8.73
CA LEU A 451 14.45 -13.57 7.38
C LEU A 451 15.58 -14.46 6.86
N LYS A 452 15.24 -15.40 5.99
CA LYS A 452 16.18 -16.36 5.41
C LYS A 452 16.13 -16.25 3.90
N LYS A 453 17.28 -16.43 3.29
CA LYS A 453 17.40 -16.55 1.85
C LYS A 453 18.36 -17.65 1.45
N SER A 454 18.11 -18.26 0.29
CA SER A 454 18.96 -19.31 -0.25
C SER A 454 18.97 -19.28 -1.77
N HIS A 455 20.11 -19.66 -2.35
CA HIS A 455 20.30 -19.78 -3.79
C HIS A 455 20.97 -21.12 -4.07
N SER A 456 20.67 -21.70 -5.24
CA SER A 456 21.44 -22.81 -5.77
C SER A 456 22.78 -22.29 -6.32
N LYS A 457 23.76 -23.18 -6.41
CA LYS A 457 24.99 -22.91 -7.16
C LYS A 457 24.83 -23.43 -8.59
N PHE A 458 25.49 -22.78 -9.54
CA PHE A 458 25.61 -23.35 -10.88
C PHE A 458 26.26 -24.74 -10.79
N ALA A 459 25.55 -25.76 -11.26
CA ALA A 459 26.06 -27.10 -11.43
C ALA A 459 26.25 -27.34 -12.93
N ALA A 460 27.49 -27.47 -13.38
CA ALA A 460 27.76 -27.93 -14.74
C ALA A 460 27.21 -29.36 -14.86
N LYS A 461 26.14 -29.53 -15.65
CA LYS A 461 25.65 -30.86 -16.03
C LYS A 461 26.52 -31.45 -17.14
#